data_AF-A0A9Q3JX37-F1
#
_entry.id   AF-A0A9Q3JX37-F1
#
_cell.length_a   1.000
_cell.length_b   1.000
_cell.length_c   1.000
_cell.angle_alpha   90.00
_cell.angle_beta   90.00
_cell.angle_gamma   90.00
#
_symmetry.space_group_name_H-M   'P 1'
#
loop_
_entity.id
_entity.type
_entity.pdbx_description
1 polymer ?
#
loop_
_entity_poly.entity_id
_entity_poly.type
_entity_poly.pdbx_seq_one_letter_code
_entity_poly.pdbx_strand_id
1 'polypeptide(L)'
;MNGFQNSPHLDKDASLYALGWWFQAHKRTGQIQRDASKRYTGGKMIFPNEHLWIDLSKFHQIIQVVWASSTFVHYTDPAQDNESTTLVGMSGQL
;
A
#
# COMPACT_ATOMS: atom_id res chain seq x y z
N MET A 1 11.25 -2.13 12.49
CA MET A 1 9.82 -1.75 12.41
C MET A 1 9.36 -2.16 11.02
N ASN A 2 8.48 -3.15 10.94
CA ASN A 2 7.94 -3.62 9.66
C ASN A 2 6.87 -2.62 9.27
N GLY A 3 7.04 -1.90 8.16
CA GLY A 3 6.04 -0.97 7.64
C GLY A 3 4.72 -1.69 7.34
N PHE A 4 3.74 -0.97 6.76
CA PHE A 4 2.47 -1.57 6.37
C PHE A 4 2.69 -2.80 5.48
N GLN A 5 2.15 -3.95 5.90
CA GLN A 5 2.22 -5.22 5.19
C GLN A 5 1.01 -6.09 5.55
N ASN A 6 0.67 -7.02 4.67
CA ASN A 6 -0.28 -8.09 4.94
C ASN A 6 0.11 -9.35 4.17
N SER A 7 -0.46 -10.49 4.57
CA SER A 7 -0.24 -11.76 3.88
C SER A 7 -1.14 -11.86 2.63
N PRO A 8 -0.79 -12.69 1.63
CA PRO A 8 -1.67 -13.00 0.50
C PRO A 8 -3.07 -13.44 0.95
N HIS A 9 -4.11 -12.77 0.46
CA HIS A 9 -5.50 -13.09 0.81
C HIS A 9 -6.49 -12.66 -0.29
N LEU A 10 -7.73 -13.11 -0.12
CA LEU A 10 -8.93 -12.62 -0.78
C LEU A 10 -9.84 -12.00 0.28
N ASP A 11 -10.54 -10.93 -0.07
CA ASP A 11 -11.55 -10.35 0.79
C ASP A 11 -12.85 -11.16 0.62
N LYS A 12 -13.08 -12.14 1.49
CA LYS A 12 -14.19 -13.10 1.37
C LYS A 12 -15.55 -12.56 1.83
N ASP A 13 -15.55 -11.63 2.79
CA ASP A 13 -16.76 -11.05 3.39
C ASP A 13 -17.03 -9.62 2.89
N ALA A 14 -16.62 -9.33 1.67
CA ALA A 14 -16.59 -7.98 1.12
C ALA A 14 -17.33 -7.85 -0.21
N SER A 15 -17.46 -6.61 -0.67
CA SER A 15 -17.93 -6.28 -2.02
C SER A 15 -17.02 -6.87 -3.10
N LEU A 16 -17.50 -6.82 -4.35
CA LEU A 16 -16.70 -7.27 -5.49
C LEU A 16 -15.39 -6.48 -5.61
N TYR A 17 -15.45 -5.18 -5.32
CA TYR A 17 -14.33 -4.26 -5.46
C TYR A 17 -13.94 -3.62 -4.14
N ALA A 18 -12.64 -3.43 -3.93
CA ALA A 18 -12.09 -2.58 -2.90
C ALA A 18 -11.44 -1.34 -3.50
N LEU A 19 -11.41 -0.28 -2.69
CA LEU A 19 -10.67 0.94 -2.93
C LEU A 19 -9.57 1.09 -1.88
N GLY A 20 -8.32 1.19 -2.33
CA GLY A 20 -7.15 1.34 -1.47
C GLY A 20 -6.45 2.66 -1.70
N TRP A 21 -5.92 3.21 -0.62
CA TRP A 21 -5.05 4.39 -0.64
C TRP A 21 -3.71 4.09 0.03
N TRP A 22 -2.65 4.60 -0.58
CA TRP A 22 -1.30 4.57 -0.01
C TRP A 22 -0.68 5.94 -0.07
N PHE A 23 -0.06 6.36 1.04
CA PHE A 23 0.68 7.61 1.11
C PHE A 23 1.77 7.55 2.16
N GLN A 24 2.77 8.41 1.99
CA GLN A 24 3.84 8.54 2.96
C GLN A 24 3.46 9.53 4.05
N ALA A 25 3.75 9.20 5.30
CA ALA A 25 3.53 10.09 6.44
C ALA A 25 4.78 10.19 7.31
N HIS A 26 4.98 11.36 7.92
CA HIS A 26 6.01 11.53 8.94
C HIS A 26 5.61 10.78 10.21
N LYS A 27 6.48 9.87 10.69
CA LYS A 27 6.18 8.91 11.77
C LYS A 27 5.67 9.57 13.06
N ARG A 28 6.22 10.73 13.42
CA ARG A 28 5.90 11.42 14.68
C ARG A 28 4.69 12.34 14.57
N THR A 29 4.49 12.97 13.42
CA THR A 29 3.47 14.05 13.27
C THR A 29 2.25 13.60 12.49
N GLY A 30 2.32 12.46 11.80
CA GLY A 30 1.26 11.98 10.90
C GLY A 30 1.05 12.84 9.65
N GLN A 31 1.85 13.90 9.47
CA GLN A 31 1.74 14.78 8.31
C GLN A 31 2.12 14.03 7.04
N ILE A 32 1.31 14.18 5.99
CA ILE A 32 1.59 13.60 4.68
C ILE A 32 2.90 14.17 4.16
N GLN A 33 3.86 13.29 3.90
CA GLN A 33 5.17 13.64 3.38
C GLN A 33 5.10 13.69 1.86
N ARG A 34 5.48 14.85 1.29
CA ARG A 34 5.52 15.07 -0.16
C ARG A 34 6.94 15.23 -0.73
N ASP A 35 7.94 15.29 0.14
CA ASP A 35 9.34 15.43 -0.25
C ASP A 35 9.90 14.09 -0.75
N ALA A 36 10.25 14.05 -2.04
CA ALA A 36 10.81 12.88 -2.69
C ALA A 36 12.22 12.52 -2.21
N SER A 37 12.93 13.39 -1.49
CA SER A 37 14.25 13.09 -0.93
C SER A 37 14.18 12.17 0.29
N LYS A 38 13.03 12.09 0.96
CA LYS A 38 12.81 11.29 2.17
C LYS A 38 12.05 10.00 1.87
N ARG A 39 12.35 9.30 0.78
CA ARG A 39 11.60 8.10 0.35
C ARG A 39 11.76 6.91 1.30
N TYR A 40 10.71 6.11 1.37
CA TYR A 40 10.80 4.70 1.77
C TYR A 40 11.19 3.87 0.53
N THR A 41 11.72 2.68 0.73
CA THR A 41 11.98 1.71 -0.37
C THR A 41 11.09 0.48 -0.19
N GLY A 42 10.82 -0.26 -1.26
CA GLY A 42 9.89 -1.39 -1.22
C GLY A 42 8.42 -0.96 -1.18
N GLY A 43 7.56 -1.73 -0.51
CA GLY A 43 6.12 -1.46 -0.49
C GLY A 43 5.49 -1.70 -1.87
N LYS A 44 5.28 -2.95 -2.24
CA LYS A 44 4.60 -3.32 -3.48
C LYS A 44 3.22 -3.84 -3.15
N MET A 45 2.20 -3.40 -3.87
CA MET A 45 0.93 -4.13 -3.93
C MET A 45 1.06 -5.20 -5.00
N ILE A 46 0.88 -6.46 -4.63
CA ILE A 46 1.17 -7.63 -5.46
C ILE A 46 -0.10 -8.45 -5.66
N PHE A 47 -0.31 -8.86 -6.91
CA PHE A 47 -1.32 -9.81 -7.36
C PHE A 47 -0.58 -11.06 -7.85
N PRO A 48 -0.28 -12.03 -6.95
CA PRO A 48 0.72 -13.05 -7.22
C PRO A 48 0.30 -14.04 -8.32
N ASN A 49 -0.98 -14.32 -8.46
CA ASN A 49 -1.49 -15.27 -9.46
C ASN A 49 -1.53 -14.65 -10.87
N GLU A 50 -1.55 -13.33 -10.94
CA GLU A 50 -1.64 -12.52 -12.15
C GLU A 50 -0.25 -12.08 -12.62
N HIS A 51 0.81 -12.42 -11.87
CA HIS A 51 2.19 -11.97 -12.11
C HIS A 51 2.30 -10.44 -12.26
N LEU A 52 1.48 -9.70 -11.50
CA LEU A 52 1.35 -8.25 -11.58
C LEU A 52 1.68 -7.62 -10.22
N TRP A 53 2.34 -6.46 -10.24
CA TRP A 53 2.53 -5.65 -9.05
C TRP A 53 2.54 -4.16 -9.35
N ILE A 54 2.17 -3.37 -8.35
CA ILE A 54 2.27 -1.92 -8.32
C ILE A 54 3.39 -1.58 -7.34
N ASP A 55 4.45 -0.96 -7.84
CA ASP A 55 5.56 -0.47 -7.02
C ASP A 55 5.20 0.90 -6.43
N LEU A 56 4.74 0.91 -5.17
CA LEU A 56 4.24 2.12 -4.52
C LEU A 56 5.35 3.17 -4.30
N SER A 57 6.62 2.72 -4.19
CA SER A 57 7.77 3.60 -4.00
C SER A 57 8.04 4.53 -5.19
N LYS A 58 7.45 4.24 -6.35
CA LYS A 58 7.57 5.09 -7.55
C LYS A 58 6.65 6.30 -7.55
N PHE A 59 5.72 6.40 -6.60
CA PHE A 59 4.76 7.50 -6.54
C PHE A 59 5.05 8.44 -5.37
N HIS A 60 4.86 9.75 -5.61
CA HIS A 60 5.22 10.82 -4.68
C HIS A 60 4.00 11.42 -3.96
N GLN A 61 2.81 10.97 -4.33
CA GLN A 61 1.53 11.49 -3.88
C GLN A 61 0.69 10.34 -3.35
N ILE A 62 -0.54 10.65 -2.96
CA ILE A 62 -1.53 9.63 -2.59
C ILE A 62 -1.80 8.76 -3.81
N ILE A 63 -1.56 7.46 -3.67
CA ILE A 63 -1.90 6.44 -4.66
C ILE A 63 -3.31 5.97 -4.33
N GLN A 64 -4.15 5.84 -5.34
CA GLN A 64 -5.49 5.27 -5.22
C GLN A 64 -5.62 4.10 -6.20
N VAL A 65 -6.04 2.93 -5.72
CA VAL A 65 -6.22 1.72 -6.54
C VAL A 65 -7.59 1.14 -6.29
N VAL A 66 -8.31 0.80 -7.36
CA VAL A 66 -9.52 -0.01 -7.31
C VAL A 66 -9.17 -1.39 -7.85
N TRP A 67 -9.54 -2.46 -7.14
CA TRP A 67 -9.35 -3.83 -7.62
C TRP A 67 -10.49 -4.75 -7.19
N ALA A 68 -10.67 -5.86 -7.90
CA ALA A 68 -11.66 -6.88 -7.52
C ALA A 68 -11.13 -7.74 -6.37
N SER A 69 -11.24 -7.25 -5.13
CA SER A 69 -10.59 -7.81 -3.93
C SER A 69 -11.08 -9.20 -3.54
N SER A 70 -12.31 -9.55 -3.90
CA SER A 70 -12.87 -10.89 -3.70
C SER A 70 -12.52 -11.87 -4.83
N THR A 71 -11.94 -11.39 -5.93
CA THR A 71 -11.56 -12.21 -7.10
C THR A 71 -10.06 -12.44 -7.18
N PHE A 72 -9.26 -11.40 -6.95
CA PHE A 72 -7.80 -11.47 -7.11
C PHE A 72 -7.10 -11.55 -5.76
N VAL A 73 -6.29 -12.60 -5.58
CA VAL A 73 -5.41 -12.71 -4.42
C VAL A 73 -4.49 -11.50 -4.43
N HIS A 74 -4.35 -10.84 -3.30
CA HIS A 74 -3.53 -9.64 -3.21
C HIS A 74 -2.86 -9.52 -1.84
N TYR A 75 -1.77 -8.75 -1.81
CA TYR A 75 -1.11 -8.33 -0.58
C TYR A 75 -0.17 -7.15 -0.82
N THR A 76 0.31 -6.56 0.27
CA THR A 76 1.33 -5.51 0.29
C THR A 76 2.58 -6.07 0.95
N ASP A 77 3.67 -6.11 0.18
CA ASP A 77 5.00 -6.42 0.71
C ASP A 77 5.48 -5.30 1.66
N PRO A 78 6.29 -5.62 2.67
CA PRO A 78 6.77 -4.62 3.62
C PRO A 78 7.55 -3.50 2.91
N ALA A 79 7.19 -2.26 3.24
CA ALA A 79 8.05 -1.12 3.00
C ALA A 79 9.21 -1.10 3.99
N GLN A 80 10.40 -0.76 3.51
CA GLN A 80 11.50 -0.31 4.36
C GLN A 80 11.30 1.16 4.64
N ASP A 81 10.77 1.43 5.83
CA ASP A 81 10.68 2.78 6.36
C ASP A 81 12.09 3.41 6.46
N ASN A 82 12.16 4.74 6.34
CA ASN A 82 13.34 5.48 6.78
C ASN A 82 13.16 5.99 8.23
N GLU A 83 14.15 6.72 8.73
CA GLU A 83 14.16 7.21 10.12
C GLU A 83 12.96 8.09 10.49
N SER A 84 12.41 8.85 9.53
CA SER A 84 11.40 9.89 9.81
C SER A 84 10.04 9.64 9.17
N THR A 85 9.91 8.68 8.25
CA THR A 85 8.70 8.47 7.45
C THR A 85 8.33 7.00 7.36
N THR A 86 7.04 6.75 7.12
CA THR A 86 6.47 5.41 6.96
C THR A 86 5.43 5.40 5.85
N LEU A 87 5.21 4.22 5.27
CA LEU A 87 4.10 3.98 4.34
C LEU A 87 2.83 3.69 5.13
N VAL A 88 1.79 4.47 4.87
CA VAL A 88 0.44 4.23 5.39
C VAL A 88 -0.40 3.64 4.27
N GLY A 89 -1.09 2.54 4.56
CA GLY A 89 -2.07 1.90 3.69
C GLY A 89 -3.44 1.86 4.36
N MET A 90 -4.49 2.15 3.61
CA MET A 90 -5.88 1.98 4.04
C MET A 90 -6.72 1.47 2.88
N SER A 91 -7.74 0.67 3.17
CA SER A 91 -8.70 0.20 2.18
C SER A 91 -10.13 0.30 2.71
N GLY A 92 -11.06 0.50 1.78
CA GLY A 92 -12.50 0.48 1.99
C GLY A 92 -13.17 -0.36 0.91
N GLN A 93 -14.30 -0.96 1.28
CA GLN A 93 -15.11 -1.76 0.37
C GLN A 93 -16.07 -0.86 -0.41
N LEU A 94 -16.27 -1.14 -1.70
CA LEU A 94 -17.15 -0.39 -2.62
C LEU A 94 -18.50 -1.05 -2.83
#